data_AF-A0A7S3FES8-F1
#
_entry.id   AF-A0A7S3FES8-F1
#
_cell.length_a   1.000
_cell.length_b   1.000
_cell.length_c   1.000
_cell.angle_alpha   90.00
_cell.angle_beta   90.00
_cell.angle_gamma   90.00
#
_symmetry.space_group_name_H-M   'P 1'
#
loop_
_entity.id
_entity.type
_entity.pdbx_description
1 polymer ?
#
loop_
_entity_poly.entity_id
_entity_poly.type
_entity_poly.pdbx_seq_one_letter_code
_entity_poly.pdbx_strand_id
1 'polypeptide(L)'
;AAFLRADATDAQRADAAAAWDAAMRSAGLCVITGVDSVLTKGTLERCEAQARAFFASPAEQKVACAAGRYGERGYCAPGVEAVSRTAEGEPQRPADAVESFVFWAKAEGERSPSAAFDSALRAYWAEVETLMHALMRLS
;
A
#
# COMPACT_ATOMS: atom_id res chain seq x y z
N ALA A 1 0.35 18.39 -3.68
CA ALA A 1 -0.67 19.17 -2.98
C ALA A 1 0.00 20.33 -2.26
N ALA A 2 -0.64 21.50 -2.21
CA ALA A 2 -0.03 22.70 -1.62
C ALA A 2 0.43 22.48 -0.18
N PHE A 3 -0.33 21.74 0.64
CA PHE A 3 -0.03 21.42 2.03
C PHE A 3 1.21 20.52 2.26
N LEU A 4 1.65 19.80 1.23
CA LEU A 4 2.84 18.93 1.29
C LEU A 4 4.15 19.70 1.16
N ARG A 5 4.09 20.95 0.70
CA ARG A 5 5.28 21.76 0.46
C ARG A 5 5.80 22.34 1.78
N ALA A 6 7.12 22.48 1.89
CA ALA A 6 7.76 23.09 3.04
C ALA A 6 7.37 24.57 3.20
N ASP A 7 7.07 25.26 2.09
CA ASP A 7 6.65 26.66 2.02
C ASP A 7 5.12 26.86 2.11
N ALA A 8 4.35 25.82 2.44
CA ALA A 8 2.91 25.96 2.54
C ALA A 8 2.52 26.86 3.71
N THR A 9 1.72 27.89 3.42
CA THR A 9 1.19 28.85 4.40
C THR A 9 0.17 28.18 5.32
N ASP A 10 -0.05 28.75 6.51
CA ASP A 10 -1.07 28.27 7.46
C ASP A 10 -2.47 28.27 6.85
N ALA A 11 -2.81 29.29 6.05
CA ALA A 11 -4.07 29.35 5.32
C ALA A 11 -4.23 28.18 4.35
N GLN A 12 -3.19 27.85 3.57
CA GLN A 12 -3.22 26.70 2.65
C GLN A 12 -3.34 25.36 3.40
N ARG A 13 -2.76 25.25 4.61
CA ARG A 13 -2.91 24.06 5.45
C ARG A 13 -4.32 23.95 6.01
N ALA A 14 -4.90 25.05 6.49
CA ALA A 14 -6.26 25.10 6.98
C ALA A 14 -7.29 24.75 5.90
N ASP A 15 -7.14 25.28 4.69
CA ASP A 15 -8.00 24.95 3.55
C ASP A 15 -7.93 23.46 3.19
N ALA A 16 -6.73 22.88 3.19
CA ALA A 16 -6.55 21.45 2.94
C ALA A 16 -7.17 20.58 4.03
N ALA A 17 -7.04 20.97 5.30
CA ALA A 17 -7.66 20.28 6.43
C ALA A 17 -9.19 20.32 6.36
N ALA A 18 -9.78 21.48 6.05
CA ALA A 18 -11.21 21.63 5.87
C ALA A 18 -11.75 20.76 4.71
N ALA A 19 -11.03 20.73 3.59
CA ALA A 19 -11.39 19.89 2.44
C ALA A 19 -11.28 18.39 2.77
N TRP A 20 -10.25 17.98 3.52
CA TRP A 20 -10.08 16.62 3.99
C TRP A 20 -11.22 16.17 4.92
N ASP A 21 -11.54 16.95 5.95
CA ASP A 21 -12.63 16.65 6.89
C ASP A 21 -13.97 16.55 6.15
N ALA A 22 -14.26 17.50 5.25
CA ALA A 22 -15.48 17.47 4.44
C ALA A 22 -15.58 16.20 3.56
N ALA A 23 -14.47 15.78 2.92
CA ALA A 23 -14.45 14.58 2.08
C ALA A 23 -14.61 13.29 2.91
N MET A 24 -13.94 13.18 4.05
CA MET A 24 -14.03 12.02 4.94
C MET A 24 -15.42 11.89 5.56
N ARG A 25 -16.05 13.00 5.95
CA ARG A 25 -17.42 12.99 6.50
C ARG A 25 -18.49 12.66 5.47
N SER A 26 -18.32 13.09 4.22
CA SER A 26 -19.33 12.93 3.18
C SER A 26 -19.21 11.61 2.42
N ALA A 27 -18.00 11.27 1.97
CA ALA A 27 -17.75 10.12 1.10
C ALA A 27 -16.89 9.04 1.74
N GLY A 28 -16.18 9.34 2.84
CA GLY A 28 -15.18 8.44 3.42
C GLY A 28 -13.96 8.19 2.53
N LEU A 29 -13.82 8.97 1.44
CA LEU A 29 -12.74 8.85 0.45
C LEU A 29 -12.44 10.21 -0.18
N CYS A 30 -11.20 10.41 -0.62
CA CYS A 30 -10.78 11.60 -1.36
C CYS A 30 -9.69 11.26 -2.37
N VAL A 31 -9.53 12.13 -3.38
CA VAL A 31 -8.41 12.06 -4.32
C VAL A 31 -7.40 13.13 -3.95
N ILE A 32 -6.15 12.72 -3.69
CA ILE A 32 -5.05 13.65 -3.41
C ILE A 32 -4.26 13.85 -4.70
N THR A 33 -4.11 15.10 -5.11
CA THR A 33 -3.41 15.48 -6.34
C THR A 33 -2.08 16.19 -6.06
N GLY A 34 -1.18 16.17 -7.05
CA GLY A 34 0.14 16.77 -6.97
C GLY A 34 1.06 16.13 -5.91
N VAL A 35 0.93 14.83 -5.68
CA VAL A 35 1.75 14.10 -4.69
C VAL A 35 3.17 13.84 -5.19
N ASP A 36 3.49 14.22 -6.42
CA ASP A 36 4.76 14.02 -7.11
C ASP A 36 5.97 14.63 -6.38
N SER A 37 5.74 15.62 -5.52
CA SER A 37 6.77 16.19 -4.64
C SER A 37 7.18 15.26 -3.49
N VAL A 38 6.41 14.21 -3.20
CA VAL A 38 6.66 13.25 -2.11
C VAL A 38 6.74 11.82 -2.65
N LEU A 39 5.78 11.43 -3.48
CA LEU A 39 5.73 10.14 -4.15
C LEU A 39 6.23 10.28 -5.58
N THR A 40 7.49 9.92 -5.81
CA THR A 40 8.15 10.14 -7.09
C THR A 40 7.71 9.11 -8.11
N LYS A 41 7.48 9.55 -9.36
CA LYS A 41 7.09 8.68 -10.46
C LYS A 41 8.08 7.53 -10.65
N GLY A 42 9.39 7.80 -10.55
CA GLY A 42 10.42 6.78 -10.70
C GLY A 42 10.39 5.71 -9.59
N THR A 43 10.05 6.07 -8.34
CA THR A 43 9.90 5.09 -7.26
C THR A 43 8.68 4.20 -7.48
N LEU A 44 7.54 4.78 -7.87
CA LEU A 44 6.34 4.03 -8.20
C LEU A 44 6.59 3.05 -9.37
N GLU A 45 7.16 3.53 -10.48
CA GLU A 45 7.45 2.70 -11.66
C GLU A 45 8.39 1.53 -11.35
N ARG A 46 9.42 1.75 -10.51
CA ARG A 46 10.32 0.68 -10.08
C ARG A 46 9.59 -0.34 -9.20
N CYS A 47 8.77 0.12 -8.26
CA CYS A 47 7.96 -0.74 -7.40
C CYS A 47 7.02 -1.63 -8.24
N GLU A 48 6.29 -1.02 -9.18
CA GLU A 48 5.40 -1.74 -10.09
C GLU A 48 6.14 -2.73 -10.99
N ALA A 49 7.30 -2.34 -11.53
CA ALA A 49 8.11 -3.22 -12.37
C ALA A 49 8.58 -4.47 -11.59
N GLN A 50 9.02 -4.29 -10.35
CA GLN A 50 9.42 -5.40 -9.49
C GLN A 50 8.21 -6.29 -9.11
N ALA A 51 7.07 -5.68 -8.77
CA ALA A 51 5.83 -6.41 -8.51
C ALA A 51 5.40 -7.27 -9.71
N ARG A 52 5.36 -6.68 -10.92
CA ARG A 52 5.00 -7.40 -12.15
C ARG A 52 5.95 -8.55 -12.43
N ALA A 53 7.27 -8.33 -12.29
CA ALA A 53 8.26 -9.38 -12.49
C ALA A 53 8.09 -10.53 -11.49
N PHE A 54 7.80 -10.22 -10.22
CA PHE A 54 7.55 -11.23 -9.20
C PHE A 54 6.27 -12.04 -9.48
N PHE A 55 5.15 -11.39 -9.77
CA PHE A 55 3.88 -12.12 -9.99
C PHE A 55 3.89 -12.94 -11.29
N ALA A 56 4.68 -12.53 -12.29
CA ALA A 56 4.93 -13.32 -13.50
C ALA A 56 5.86 -14.53 -13.28
N SER A 57 6.51 -14.66 -12.12
CA SER A 57 7.41 -15.78 -11.83
C SER A 57 6.65 -17.10 -11.58
N PRO A 58 7.32 -18.26 -11.74
CA PRO A 58 6.73 -19.56 -11.44
C PRO A 58 6.15 -19.64 -10.02
N ALA A 59 5.03 -20.35 -9.87
CA ALA A 59 4.32 -20.46 -8.60
C ALA A 59 5.20 -20.95 -7.45
N GLU A 60 6.12 -21.87 -7.70
CA GLU A 60 7.10 -22.38 -6.73
C GLU A 60 8.00 -21.29 -6.14
N GLN A 61 8.39 -20.29 -6.94
CA GLN A 61 9.22 -19.16 -6.50
C GLN A 61 8.39 -18.19 -5.65
N LYS A 62 7.12 -17.97 -6.02
CA LYS A 62 6.20 -17.14 -5.24
C LYS A 62 5.88 -17.77 -3.89
N VAL A 63 5.55 -19.06 -3.87
CA VAL A 63 5.26 -19.83 -2.65
C VAL A 63 6.46 -19.88 -1.70
N ALA A 64 7.70 -19.89 -2.22
CA ALA A 64 8.89 -19.81 -1.40
C ALA A 64 9.00 -18.49 -0.60
N CYS A 65 8.25 -17.46 -0.99
CA CYS A 65 8.19 -16.15 -0.33
C CYS A 65 6.94 -16.01 0.58
N ALA A 66 6.15 -17.05 0.80
CA ALA A 66 5.07 -17.04 1.78
C ALA A 66 5.64 -16.93 3.20
N ALA A 67 5.05 -16.06 4.04
CA ALA A 67 5.50 -15.85 5.41
C ALA A 67 4.32 -15.60 6.36
N GLY A 68 4.41 -16.10 7.60
CA GLY A 68 3.34 -15.91 8.59
C GLY A 68 2.09 -16.75 8.31
N ARG A 69 1.00 -16.43 9.00
CA ARG A 69 -0.31 -17.01 8.69
C ARG A 69 -0.98 -16.17 7.61
N TYR A 70 -2.01 -16.75 7.00
CA TYR A 70 -2.98 -16.11 6.10
C TYR A 70 -2.86 -14.57 5.99
N GLY A 71 -2.44 -14.05 4.84
CA GLY A 71 -2.46 -12.61 4.54
C GLY A 71 -1.69 -11.69 5.49
N GLU A 72 -0.88 -12.22 6.41
CA GLU A 72 -0.15 -11.40 7.38
C GLU A 72 1.11 -10.81 6.74
N ARG A 73 1.87 -11.63 6.00
CA ARG A 73 3.21 -11.31 5.48
C ARG A 73 3.53 -12.09 4.20
N GLY A 74 4.43 -11.55 3.37
CA GLY A 74 4.94 -12.23 2.19
C GLY A 74 3.84 -12.59 1.17
N TYR A 75 4.11 -13.61 0.37
CA TYR A 75 3.21 -14.03 -0.71
C TYR A 75 1.95 -14.75 -0.22
N CYS A 76 0.80 -14.40 -0.79
CA CYS A 76 -0.48 -15.07 -0.61
C CYS A 76 -1.03 -15.51 -1.98
N ALA A 77 -1.34 -16.80 -2.11
CA ALA A 77 -1.85 -17.36 -3.35
C ALA A 77 -3.34 -17.03 -3.58
N PRO A 78 -3.82 -17.10 -4.83
CA PRO A 78 -5.24 -16.91 -5.14
C PRO A 78 -6.12 -17.86 -4.33
N GLY A 79 -7.25 -17.33 -3.85
CA GLY A 79 -8.22 -18.05 -3.05
C GLY A 79 -7.78 -18.39 -1.63
N VAL A 80 -6.57 -17.99 -1.22
CA VAL A 80 -6.17 -18.06 0.17
C VAL A 80 -6.86 -16.95 0.94
N GLU A 81 -6.77 -15.69 0.49
CA GLU A 81 -7.56 -14.59 1.05
C GLU A 81 -9.06 -14.79 0.73
N ALA A 82 -9.84 -15.01 1.78
CA ALA A 82 -11.28 -14.96 1.86
C ALA A 82 -11.69 -13.82 2.82
N VAL A 83 -11.70 -12.59 2.32
CA VAL A 83 -12.13 -11.38 3.07
C VAL A 83 -13.57 -11.52 3.61
N SER A 84 -14.34 -12.47 3.10
CA SER A 84 -15.75 -12.72 3.39
C SER A 84 -16.04 -13.83 4.42
N ARG A 85 -15.05 -14.48 5.05
CA ARG A 85 -15.30 -15.50 6.11
C ARG A 85 -15.87 -14.93 7.41
N THR A 86 -16.07 -13.63 7.51
CA THR A 86 -16.39 -12.90 8.74
C THR A 86 -17.88 -12.70 9.00
N ALA A 87 -18.79 -13.19 8.15
CA ALA A 87 -20.22 -13.15 8.41
C ALA A 87 -20.77 -14.55 8.76
N GLU A 88 -21.09 -14.77 10.04
CA GLU A 88 -21.82 -15.98 10.46
C GLU A 88 -23.15 -16.07 9.68
N GLY A 89 -23.39 -17.22 9.04
CA GLY A 89 -24.64 -17.50 8.34
C GLY A 89 -24.68 -17.11 6.84
N GLU A 90 -23.63 -16.49 6.30
CA GLU A 90 -23.55 -16.24 4.86
C GLU A 90 -23.11 -17.51 4.09
N PRO A 91 -23.66 -17.77 2.89
CA PRO A 91 -23.17 -18.84 2.03
C PRO A 91 -21.68 -18.63 1.77
N GLN A 92 -20.91 -19.73 1.78
CA GLN A 92 -19.48 -19.71 1.52
C GLN A 92 -19.22 -19.05 0.16
N ARG A 93 -18.80 -17.78 0.18
CA ARG A 93 -18.51 -17.02 -1.04
C ARG A 93 -17.27 -17.62 -1.72
N PRO A 94 -17.19 -17.53 -3.05
CA PRO A 94 -15.96 -17.88 -3.76
C PRO A 94 -14.79 -17.09 -3.18
N ALA A 95 -13.67 -17.76 -2.97
CA ALA A 95 -12.47 -17.10 -2.48
C ALA A 95 -11.93 -16.10 -3.52
N ASP A 96 -11.23 -15.07 -3.07
CA ASP A 96 -10.80 -13.99 -3.94
C ASP A 96 -9.79 -14.50 -4.98
N ALA A 97 -10.03 -14.23 -6.26
CA ALA A 97 -9.21 -14.74 -7.37
C ALA A 97 -7.88 -13.99 -7.55
N VAL A 98 -7.44 -13.26 -6.52
CA VAL A 98 -6.26 -12.40 -6.55
C VAL A 98 -5.12 -13.04 -5.76
N GLU A 99 -3.90 -12.88 -6.25
CA GLU A 99 -2.69 -13.10 -5.46
C GLU A 99 -2.21 -11.78 -4.87
N SER A 100 -1.55 -11.85 -3.72
CA SER A 100 -1.04 -10.67 -3.00
C SER A 100 0.39 -10.90 -2.50
N PHE A 101 1.08 -9.80 -2.21
CA PHE A 101 2.33 -9.82 -1.45
C PHE A 101 2.26 -8.74 -0.39
N VAL A 102 2.28 -9.14 0.88
CA VAL A 102 2.16 -8.24 2.02
C VAL A 102 3.56 -7.87 2.50
N PHE A 103 3.94 -6.62 2.27
CA PHE A 103 5.22 -6.07 2.70
C PHE A 103 5.11 -5.44 4.08
N TRP A 104 6.04 -5.78 4.97
CA TRP A 104 6.14 -5.17 6.28
C TRP A 104 7.54 -4.59 6.51
N ALA A 105 7.65 -3.26 6.56
CA ALA A 105 8.94 -2.58 6.62
C ALA A 105 9.84 -2.99 7.81
N LYS A 106 9.22 -3.46 8.91
CA LYS A 106 9.88 -3.86 10.17
C LYS A 106 10.04 -5.37 10.32
N ALA A 107 9.62 -6.18 9.35
CA ALA A 107 9.77 -7.63 9.46
C ALA A 107 11.23 -8.04 9.25
N GLU A 108 11.73 -8.88 10.16
CA GLU A 108 13.02 -9.55 10.05
C GLU A 108 12.82 -10.99 9.55
N GLY A 109 13.74 -11.49 8.73
CA GLY A 109 13.75 -12.89 8.28
C GLY A 109 12.73 -13.23 7.19
N GLU A 110 12.03 -12.26 6.62
CA GLU A 110 11.18 -12.49 5.44
C GLU A 110 12.02 -12.78 4.20
N ARG A 111 11.61 -13.80 3.45
CA ARG A 111 12.24 -14.12 2.18
C ARG A 111 11.69 -13.18 1.11
N SER A 112 12.48 -12.18 0.77
CA SER A 112 12.19 -11.32 -0.38
C SER A 112 12.46 -12.07 -1.70
N PRO A 113 11.66 -11.84 -2.74
CA PRO A 113 11.92 -12.36 -4.09
C PRO A 113 13.32 -12.03 -4.61
N SER A 114 13.81 -10.82 -4.33
CA SER A 114 15.17 -10.39 -4.65
C SER A 114 15.57 -9.14 -3.86
N ALA A 115 16.86 -8.83 -3.81
CA ALA A 115 17.34 -7.57 -3.22
C ALA A 115 16.77 -6.33 -3.94
N ALA A 116 16.59 -6.41 -5.26
CA ALA A 116 16.00 -5.31 -6.05
C ALA A 116 14.51 -5.10 -5.71
N PHE A 117 13.78 -6.20 -5.49
CA PHE A 117 12.37 -6.16 -5.08
C PHE A 117 12.22 -5.52 -3.69
N ASP A 118 13.02 -5.96 -2.71
CA ASP A 118 13.01 -5.38 -1.35
C ASP A 118 13.39 -3.88 -1.37
N SER A 119 14.43 -3.52 -2.13
CA SER A 119 14.86 -2.13 -2.26
C SER A 119 13.77 -1.24 -2.86
N ALA A 120 13.07 -1.71 -3.90
CA ALA A 120 11.98 -0.96 -4.53
C ALA A 120 10.79 -0.76 -3.58
N LEU A 121 10.38 -1.81 -2.85
CA LEU A 121 9.31 -1.73 -1.86
C LEU A 121 9.65 -0.79 -0.70
N ARG A 122 10.89 -0.85 -0.18
CA ARG A 122 11.33 0.06 0.90
C ARG A 122 11.34 1.51 0.46
N ALA A 123 11.82 1.79 -0.75
CA ALA A 123 11.80 3.15 -1.30
C ALA A 123 10.36 3.67 -1.44
N TYR A 124 9.45 2.86 -2.00
CA TYR A 124 8.04 3.21 -2.11
C TYR A 124 7.38 3.41 -0.74
N TRP A 125 7.63 2.50 0.22
CA TRP A 125 7.11 2.59 1.57
C TRP A 125 7.53 3.89 2.27
N ALA A 126 8.80 4.29 2.17
CA ALA A 126 9.28 5.52 2.80
C ALA A 126 8.61 6.79 2.26
N GLU A 127 8.36 6.85 0.94
CA GLU A 127 7.62 7.95 0.31
C GLU A 127 6.14 7.95 0.74
N VAL A 128 5.48 6.79 0.78
CA VAL A 128 4.11 6.65 1.27
C VAL A 128 3.98 7.01 2.76
N GLU A 129 4.92 6.59 3.61
CA GLU A 129 4.95 6.92 5.03
C GLU A 129 5.07 8.43 5.26
N THR A 130 5.89 9.11 4.45
CA THR A 130 6.00 10.58 4.45
C THR A 130 4.67 11.24 4.10
N LEU A 131 3.97 10.74 3.08
CA LEU A 131 2.65 11.22 2.69
C LEU A 131 1.62 10.97 3.80
N MET A 132 1.58 9.77 4.38
CA MET A 132 0.69 9.41 5.48
C MET A 132 0.89 10.34 6.69
N HIS A 133 2.14 10.61 7.08
CA HIS A 133 2.45 11.55 8.16
C HIS A 133 1.98 12.97 7.87
N ALA A 134 2.03 13.41 6.61
CA ALA A 134 1.51 14.72 6.25
C ALA A 134 -0.02 14.78 6.30
N LEU A 135 -0.71 13.71 5.90
CA LEU A 135 -2.17 13.61 5.98
C LEU A 135 -2.68 13.57 7.41
N MET A 136 -2.01 12.84 8.32
CA MET A 136 -2.38 12.82 9.74
C MET A 136 -2.22 14.18 10.44
N ARG A 137 -1.50 15.13 9.84
CA ARG A 137 -1.41 16.51 10.36
C ARG A 137 -2.54 17.41 9.87
N LEU A 138 -3.40 16.92 8.97
CA LEU A 138 -4.60 17.64 8.50
C LEU A 138 -5.84 17.35 9.35
N SER A 139 -5.80 16.31 10.20
CA SER A 139 -6.88 15.95 11.12
C SER A 139 -6.75 16.61 12.49
#